data_AF-A0AB34DSW8-F1
#
_entry.id   AF-A0AB34DSW8-F1
#
_cell.length_a   1.000
_cell.length_b   1.000
_cell.length_c   1.000
_cell.angle_alpha   90.00
_cell.angle_beta   90.00
_cell.angle_gamma   90.00
#
_symmetry.space_group_name_H-M   'P 1'
#
loop_
_entity.id
_entity.type
_entity.pdbx_description
1 polymer ?
#
loop_
_entity_poly.entity_id
_entity_poly.type
_entity_poly.pdbx_seq_one_letter_code
_entity_poly.pdbx_strand_id
1 'polypeptide(L)' 'MTRRNRNRRVRTAAERQRDRRARQRRGDGLFPLVLPDEAIRDYLVENGYLKEWDEDDFERVREALEVHIRERVTRDGS' A
#
# COMPACT_ATOMS: atom_id res chain seq x y z
N MET A 1 -17.64 2.15 -21.06
CA MET A 1 -17.81 1.10 -20.03
C MET A 1 -16.77 0.02 -20.23
N THR A 2 -15.67 0.03 -19.48
CA THR A 2 -14.55 -0.92 -19.66
C THR A 2 -14.72 -2.07 -18.66
N ARG A 3 -14.99 -3.29 -19.17
CA ARG A 3 -15.14 -4.52 -18.38
C ARG A 3 -13.88 -4.77 -17.52
N ARG A 4 -13.98 -4.58 -16.21
CA ARG A 4 -12.95 -5.00 -15.24
C ARG A 4 -12.85 -6.53 -15.26
N ASN A 5 -11.72 -7.02 -15.76
CA ASN A 5 -11.40 -8.43 -15.90
C ASN A 5 -11.15 -9.05 -14.51
N ARG A 6 -12.17 -9.74 -13.98
CA ARG A 6 -12.24 -10.28 -12.60
C ARG A 6 -11.49 -11.61 -12.37
N ASN A 7 -10.72 -12.11 -13.35
CA ASN A 7 -9.96 -13.36 -13.23
C ASN A 7 -8.45 -13.11 -13.29
N ARG A 8 -7.89 -12.39 -12.31
CA ARG A 8 -6.43 -12.23 -12.23
C ARG A 8 -5.82 -13.49 -11.60
N ARG A 9 -5.54 -14.50 -12.43
CA ARG A 9 -4.76 -15.69 -12.07
C ARG A 9 -3.51 -15.26 -11.29
N VAL A 10 -3.30 -15.87 -10.12
CA VAL A 10 -2.11 -15.62 -9.28
C VAL A 10 -0.87 -15.98 -10.09
N ARG A 11 0.07 -15.04 -10.21
CA ARG A 11 1.32 -15.24 -10.97
C ARG A 11 2.18 -16.28 -10.27
N THR A 12 2.65 -17.25 -11.04
CA THR A 12 3.65 -18.24 -10.59
C THR A 12 4.99 -17.55 -10.29
N ALA A 13 5.87 -18.23 -9.54
CA ALA A 13 7.20 -17.70 -9.23
C ALA A 13 8.03 -17.42 -10.51
N ALA A 14 7.93 -18.29 -11.52
CA ALA A 14 8.61 -18.13 -12.80
C ALA A 14 8.11 -16.91 -13.58
N GLU A 15 6.80 -16.67 -13.61
CA GLU A 15 6.21 -15.48 -14.24
C GLU A 15 6.67 -14.19 -13.56
N ARG A 16 6.70 -14.18 -12.21
CA ARG A 16 7.23 -13.03 -11.43
C ARG A 16 8.69 -12.74 -11.76
N GLN A 17 9.52 -13.78 -11.91
CA GLN A 17 10.94 -13.62 -12.26
C GLN A 17 11.11 -13.11 -13.69
N ARG A 18 10.30 -13.59 -14.64
CA ARG A 18 10.29 -13.13 -16.03
C ARG A 18 9.91 -11.65 -16.12
N ASP A 19 8.87 -11.24 -15.40
CA ASP A 19 8.44 -9.82 -15.33
C ASP A 19 9.53 -8.94 -14.71
N ARG A 20 10.18 -9.39 -13.64
CA ARG A 20 11.31 -8.67 -13.02
C ARG A 20 12.44 -8.43 -14.01
N ARG A 21 12.85 -9.45 -14.76
CA ARG A 21 13.89 -9.34 -15.79
C ARG A 21 13.46 -8.42 -16.94
N ALA A 22 12.19 -8.48 -17.34
CA ALA A 22 11.64 -7.61 -18.38
C ALA A 22 11.67 -6.13 -17.97
N ARG A 23 11.30 -5.82 -16.72
CA ARG A 23 11.39 -4.46 -16.14
C ARG A 23 12.83 -3.94 -16.11
N GLN A 24 13.77 -4.77 -15.66
CA GLN A 24 15.20 -4.42 -15.67
C GLN A 24 15.71 -4.10 -17.08
N ARG A 25 15.35 -4.90 -18.10
CA ARG A 25 15.73 -4.64 -19.50
C ARG A 25 15.13 -3.35 -20.07
N ARG A 26 13.95 -2.95 -19.60
CA ARG A 26 13.28 -1.71 -20.00
C ARG A 26 13.82 -0.47 -19.28
N GLY A 27 14.63 -0.65 -18.25
CA GLY A 27 15.09 0.45 -17.40
C GLY A 27 14.01 0.95 -16.43
N ASP A 28 12.96 0.15 -16.18
CA ASP A 28 11.91 0.51 -15.23
C ASP A 28 12.48 0.44 -13.81
N GLY A 29 12.98 1.57 -13.31
CA GLY A 29 13.44 1.72 -11.94
C GLY A 29 12.27 1.51 -10.96
N LEU A 30 12.50 0.70 -9.92
CA LEU A 30 11.64 0.71 -8.73
C LEU A 30 11.91 2.03 -8.02
N PHE A 31 11.03 3.01 -8.19
CA PHE A 31 11.01 4.19 -7.34
C PHE A 31 10.35 3.79 -6.03
N PRO A 32 11.07 3.74 -4.90
CA PRO A 32 10.42 3.66 -3.61
C PRO A 32 9.62 4.94 -3.45
N LEU A 33 8.30 4.86 -3.59
CA LEU A 33 7.40 5.91 -3.14
C LEU A 33 7.49 5.92 -1.62
N VAL A 34 8.36 6.78 -1.11
CA VAL A 34 8.39 7.13 0.31
C VAL A 34 7.33 8.19 0.50
N LEU A 35 6.30 7.88 1.27
CA LEU A 35 5.33 8.87 1.71
C LEU A 35 5.96 9.70 2.83
N PRO A 36 5.83 11.03 2.81
CA PRO A 36 6.28 11.86 3.93
C PRO A 36 5.54 11.47 5.20
N ASP A 37 6.27 11.31 6.31
CA ASP A 37 5.68 10.89 7.60
C ASP A 37 4.57 11.84 8.06
N GLU A 38 4.74 13.14 7.86
CA GLU A 38 3.74 14.19 8.15
C GLU A 38 2.41 13.90 7.44
N ALA A 39 2.47 13.64 6.13
CA ALA A 39 1.28 13.34 5.33
C ALA A 39 0.57 12.04 5.77
N ILE A 40 1.32 11.07 6.31
CA ILE A 40 0.75 9.84 6.87
C ILE A 40 0.05 10.13 8.19
N ARG A 41 0.65 10.95 9.07
CA ARG A 41 0.06 11.33 10.36
C ARG A 41 -1.23 12.12 10.16
N ASP A 42 -1.18 13.17 9.35
CA ASP A 42 -2.34 14.01 9.02
C ASP A 42 -3.50 13.14 8.52
N TYR A 43 -3.20 12.23 7.58
CA TYR A 43 -4.19 11.30 7.06
C TYR A 43 -4.82 10.42 8.16
N LEU A 44 -4.02 9.84 9.05
CA LEU A 44 -4.50 8.97 10.10
C LEU A 44 -5.35 9.73 11.13
N VAL A 45 -4.99 10.97 11.44
CA VAL A 45 -5.74 11.86 12.33
C VAL A 45 -7.07 12.26 11.69
N GLU A 46 -7.04 12.79 10.46
CA GLU A 46 -8.24 13.24 9.74
C GLU A 46 -9.28 12.13 9.55
N ASN A 47 -8.83 10.88 9.41
CA ASN A 47 -9.70 9.72 9.23
C ASN A 47 -10.04 9.00 10.55
N GLY A 48 -9.60 9.53 11.70
CA GLY A 48 -9.95 9.02 13.03
C GLY A 48 -9.25 7.72 13.44
N TYR A 49 -8.19 7.32 12.74
CA TYR A 49 -7.36 6.16 13.10
C TYR A 49 -6.32 6.49 14.18
N LEU A 50 -5.91 7.75 14.26
CA LEU A 50 -4.96 8.26 15.24
C LEU A 50 -5.56 9.49 15.94
N LYS A 51 -5.28 9.65 17.23
CA LYS A 51 -5.67 10.86 17.97
C LYS A 51 -4.60 11.92 17.80
N GLU A 52 -4.99 13.20 17.74
CA GLU A 52 -4.07 14.33 17.56
C GLU A 52 -2.92 14.34 18.58
N TRP A 53 -3.20 14.03 19.85
CA TRP A 53 -2.16 14.00 20.89
C TRP A 53 -1.24 12.76 20.85
N ASP A 54 -1.54 11.79 19.99
CA ASP A 54 -0.73 10.59 19.78
C ASP A 54 0.13 10.69 18.48
N GLU A 55 0.13 11.84 17.79
CA GLU A 55 0.76 12.00 16.46
C GLU A 55 2.29 11.89 16.45
N ASP A 56 2.93 12.17 17.59
CA ASP A 56 4.38 12.07 17.76
C ASP A 56 4.82 10.71 18.33
N ASP A 57 3.88 9.85 18.73
CA ASP A 57 4.18 8.49 19.19
C ASP A 57 4.29 7.54 17.99
N PHE A 58 5.53 7.23 17.61
CA PHE A 58 5.83 6.36 16.47
C PHE A 58 5.13 5.00 16.55
N GLU A 59 5.00 4.41 17.74
CA GLU A 59 4.37 3.09 17.88
C GLU A 59 2.87 3.18 17.62
N ARG A 60 2.23 4.27 18.07
CA ARG A 60 0.82 4.57 17.81
C ARG A 60 0.53 4.84 16.35
N VAL A 61 1.40 5.62 15.69
CA VAL A 61 1.31 5.87 14.24
C VAL A 61 1.40 4.55 13.47
N ARG A 62 2.33 3.66 13.86
CA ARG A 62 2.48 2.35 13.23
C ARG A 62 1.23 1.48 13.41
N GLU A 63 0.73 1.37 14.64
CA GLU A 63 -0.49 0.60 14.94
C GLU A 63 -1.70 1.11 14.14
N ALA A 64 -1.91 2.43 14.10
CA ALA A 64 -2.99 3.06 13.34
C ALA A 64 -2.88 2.78 11.84
N LEU A 65 -1.66 2.84 11.28
CA LEU A 65 -1.41 2.51 9.87
C LEU A 65 -1.70 1.04 9.56
N GLU A 66 -1.30 0.12 10.43
CA GLU A 66 -1.57 -1.31 10.28
C GLU A 66 -3.08 -1.62 10.28
N VAL A 67 -3.84 -0.96 11.16
CA VAL A 67 -5.31 -1.08 11.22
C VAL A 67 -5.94 -0.57 9.92
N HIS A 68 -5.55 0.63 9.46
CA HIS A 68 -6.06 1.20 8.21
C HIS A 68 -5.83 0.28 7.01
N ILE A 69 -4.60 -0.23 6.86
CA ILE A 69 -4.25 -1.14 5.76
C ILE A 69 -5.08 -2.44 5.83
N ARG A 70 -5.28 -2.98 7.03
CA ARG A 70 -6.08 -4.20 7.23
C ARG A 70 -7.52 -4.01 6.78
N GLU A 71 -8.15 -2.89 7.16
CA GLU A 71 -9.51 -2.55 6.75
C GLU A 71 -9.65 -2.32 5.25
N ARG A 72 -8.66 -1.68 4.62
CA ARG A 72 -8.61 -1.53 3.15
C ARG A 72 -8.57 -2.87 2.43
N VAL A 73 -7.72 -3.78 2.90
CA VAL A 73 -7.56 -5.11 2.31
C VAL A 73 -8.82 -5.95 2.44
N THR A 74 -9.53 -5.87 3.57
CA THR A 74 -10.81 -6.59 3.75
C THR A 74 -11.94 -5.98 2.92
N ARG A 75 -11.95 -4.66 2.73
CA ARG A 75 -12.98 -3.96 1.94
C ARG A 75 -12.85 -4.17 0.43
N ASP A 76 -11.63 -4.24 -0.10
CA ASP A 76 -11.37 -4.50 -1.53
C ASP A 76 -11.36 -6.00 -1.89
N GLY A 77 -11.45 -6.88 -0.88
CA GLY A 77 -11.49 -8.34 -1.05
C GLY A 77 -12.90 -8.96 -1.12
N SER A 78 -13.96 -8.14 -1.05
CA SER A 78 -15.38 -8.57 -1.13
C SER A 78 -16.00 -8.33 -2.51
#